data_AF-D4G8H9-F1
#
_entry.id   AF-D4G8H9-F1
#
_cell.length_a   1.000
_cell.length_b   1.000
_cell.length_c   1.000
_cell.angle_alpha   90.00
_cell.angle_beta   90.00
_cell.angle_gamma   90.00
#
_symmetry.space_group_name_H-M   'P 1'
#
loop_
_entity.id
_entity.type
_entity.pdbx_description
1 polymer ?
#
loop_
_entity_poly.entity_id
_entity_poly.type
_entity_poly.pdbx_seq_one_letter_code
_entity_poly.pdbx_strand_id
1 'polypeptide(L)'
;MKRMLINAVQKEELRVAIVEGQRLYDLNIETIRREKKKSNIYKGKVIRIEPSLGAAFVNYGSMKHGFLPIKEISKEYFSNQFKANSKPNIKEILKEGQEIIIQINKEERGHKGASLTTFISLAGCYLVLMPNNPKAGGISRRIEGEDRAEIKEILPFLNVPNGMGLIIRTAGLGKSVKVLQQDLQYRLNHWEAIKKASLSKNAPFLIHQESNIIIRSIRDYFQPDIQEIIIDEFDTIEMVKNHIESIGRKDFLNKIKHYSGKIPIFSHYQIESQIESAFQRKVRLPSGGSIVIDTTEALTAIDINSARSTRCTDIEETAFNTNLEAVEEITRQLRLRDLGGLIVIDFIDMSIQSHQREIENKIREAVRQDRAKVQCSRISRFGLLEMSRQRLTSSLCESNYYVCPRCDGSGTIRDDESLSLSILRIIEEEVFKDNTYEVHAIVPIQIASYILNKKRNFINDIERKKSNIKIIIVPNNRIQSPQFNIIRIRKGEKTYSTNHYLTKYNNFGNNRFDFVQSSYERKFHSDKLSYSSNNQYEIRFHKICKLNVFRKMKNKLKRVIYQGILEKVSYHRLFIKVVLFHKMILQILLNKFNQKIQNREEANER
;
A
#
# COMPACT_ATOMS: atom_id res chain seq x y z
N MET A 1 -13.67 -18.76 -26.01
CA MET A 1 -13.03 -17.56 -26.62
C MET A 1 -12.54 -16.65 -25.51
N LYS A 2 -11.25 -16.32 -25.47
CA LYS A 2 -10.69 -15.38 -24.49
C LYS A 2 -10.61 -13.96 -25.04
N ARG A 3 -11.03 -12.99 -24.24
CA ARG A 3 -11.06 -11.57 -24.57
C ARG A 3 -10.40 -10.75 -23.47
N MET A 4 -9.76 -9.66 -23.87
CA MET A 4 -9.27 -8.64 -22.96
C MET A 4 -10.22 -7.44 -23.03
N LEU A 5 -10.82 -7.07 -21.90
CA LEU A 5 -11.73 -5.93 -21.80
C LEU A 5 -11.03 -4.82 -21.02
N ILE A 6 -10.97 -3.62 -21.58
CA ILE A 6 -10.36 -2.44 -20.96
C ILE A 6 -11.47 -1.42 -20.74
N ASN A 7 -11.65 -1.03 -19.48
CA ASN A 7 -12.53 0.06 -19.09
C ASN A 7 -11.67 1.25 -18.65
N ALA A 8 -11.72 2.32 -19.45
CA ALA A 8 -10.96 3.55 -19.26
C ALA A 8 -11.84 4.81 -19.19
N VAL A 9 -13.17 4.67 -19.19
CA VAL A 9 -14.11 5.81 -19.14
C VAL A 9 -13.92 6.67 -17.89
N GLN A 10 -13.60 6.04 -16.75
CA GLN A 10 -13.34 6.74 -15.49
C GLN A 10 -11.84 6.91 -15.29
N LYS A 11 -11.36 8.16 -15.32
CA LYS A 11 -9.92 8.45 -15.20
C LYS A 11 -9.37 8.11 -13.82
N GLU A 12 -10.22 8.12 -12.80
CA GLU A 12 -9.88 7.78 -11.42
C GLU A 12 -9.48 6.31 -11.25
N GLU A 13 -10.00 5.42 -12.09
CA GLU A 13 -9.84 3.97 -11.99
C GLU A 13 -9.79 3.30 -13.37
N LEU A 14 -8.60 2.84 -13.76
CA LEU A 14 -8.40 2.02 -14.94
C LEU A 14 -8.56 0.55 -14.59
N ARG A 15 -9.41 -0.16 -15.34
CA ARG A 15 -9.71 -1.58 -15.09
C ARG A 15 -9.44 -2.41 -16.34
N VAL A 16 -8.69 -3.50 -16.17
CA VAL A 16 -8.40 -4.46 -17.24
C VAL A 16 -8.83 -5.84 -16.79
N ALA A 17 -9.75 -6.44 -17.52
CA ALA A 17 -10.29 -7.77 -17.24
C ALA A 17 -9.96 -8.75 -18.37
N ILE A 18 -9.66 -9.99 -18.00
CA ILE A 18 -9.51 -11.10 -18.94
C ILE A 18 -10.69 -12.04 -18.73
N VAL A 19 -11.42 -12.28 -19.81
CA VAL A 19 -12.68 -13.02 -19.77
C VAL A 19 -12.60 -14.20 -20.73
N GLU A 20 -13.07 -15.34 -20.27
CA GLU A 20 -13.30 -16.51 -21.11
C GLU A 20 -14.81 -16.73 -21.26
N GLY A 21 -15.35 -16.41 -22.44
CA GLY A 21 -16.80 -16.34 -22.63
C GLY A 21 -17.41 -15.22 -21.79
N GLN A 22 -18.06 -15.59 -20.69
CA GLN A 22 -18.61 -14.67 -19.67
C GLN A 22 -17.97 -14.86 -18.29
N ARG A 23 -16.97 -15.75 -18.16
CA ARG A 23 -16.30 -16.02 -16.88
C ARG A 23 -15.08 -15.12 -16.74
N LEU A 24 -15.03 -14.33 -15.66
CA LEU A 24 -13.89 -13.48 -15.32
C LEU A 24 -12.73 -14.36 -14.83
N TYR A 25 -11.63 -14.33 -15.58
CA TYR A 25 -10.44 -15.13 -15.31
C TYR A 25 -9.39 -14.36 -14.49
N ASP A 26 -9.17 -13.09 -14.84
CA ASP A 26 -8.20 -12.21 -14.19
C ASP A 26 -8.66 -10.76 -14.23
N LEU A 27 -8.20 -9.96 -13.27
CA LEU A 27 -8.58 -8.57 -13.07
C LEU A 27 -7.37 -7.79 -12.57
N ASN A 28 -7.06 -6.68 -13.24
CA ASN A 28 -6.13 -5.70 -12.70
C ASN A 28 -6.86 -4.35 -12.61
N ILE A 29 -6.69 -3.68 -11.47
CA ILE A 29 -7.20 -2.33 -11.21
C ILE A 29 -6.02 -1.41 -10.88
N GLU A 30 -6.06 -0.18 -11.39
CA GLU A 30 -5.12 0.89 -11.07
C GLU A 30 -5.88 2.19 -10.81
N THR A 31 -5.61 2.81 -9.65
CA THR A 31 -6.23 4.07 -9.21
C THR A 31 -5.21 5.20 -9.17
N ILE A 32 -5.61 6.44 -9.48
CA ILE A 32 -4.71 7.62 -9.49
C ILE A 32 -3.95 7.81 -8.16
N ARG A 33 -4.59 7.53 -7.02
CA ARG A 33 -4.02 7.79 -5.69
C ARG A 33 -2.76 6.97 -5.38
N ARG A 34 -2.51 5.90 -6.12
CA ARG A 34 -1.41 4.97 -5.82
C ARG A 34 -0.81 4.44 -7.11
N GLU A 35 0.03 5.26 -7.74
CA GLU A 35 0.85 4.82 -8.86
C GLU A 35 1.75 3.64 -8.43
N LYS A 36 1.72 2.57 -9.23
CA LYS A 36 2.60 1.41 -9.02
C LYS A 36 4.04 1.84 -9.32
N LYS A 37 4.91 1.66 -8.34
CA LYS A 37 6.34 2.01 -8.44
C LYS A 37 7.22 0.80 -8.76
N LYS A 38 6.66 -0.41 -8.70
CA LYS A 38 7.39 -1.63 -9.08
C LYS A 38 7.98 -1.49 -10.49
N SER A 39 9.21 -1.97 -10.66
CA SER A 39 9.97 -1.95 -11.92
C SER A 39 10.43 -0.57 -12.40
N ASN A 40 10.04 0.53 -11.72
CA ASN A 40 10.64 1.84 -11.98
C ASN A 40 12.15 1.81 -11.73
N ILE A 41 12.87 2.58 -12.55
CA ILE A 41 14.33 2.71 -12.48
C ILE A 41 14.67 4.13 -12.04
N TYR A 42 15.51 4.23 -11.02
CA TYR A 42 15.96 5.48 -10.45
C TYR A 42 17.48 5.56 -10.45
N LYS A 43 18.00 6.77 -10.49
CA LYS A 43 19.35 7.04 -10.01
C LYS A 43 19.27 7.30 -8.51
N GLY A 44 19.88 6.44 -7.72
CA GLY A 44 19.88 6.53 -6.26
C GLY A 44 21.25 6.87 -5.69
N LYS A 45 21.29 7.35 -4.46
CA LYS A 45 22.50 7.64 -3.70
C LYS A 45 22.55 6.78 -2.44
N VAL A 46 23.64 6.04 -2.21
CA VAL A 46 23.83 5.24 -1.00
C VAL A 46 23.94 6.20 0.19
N ILE A 47 23.08 6.03 1.21
CA ILE A 47 23.12 6.87 2.43
C ILE A 47 23.92 6.20 3.52
N ARG A 48 23.60 4.93 3.79
CA ARG A 48 24.21 4.16 4.87
C ARG A 48 24.41 2.71 4.45
N ILE A 49 25.45 2.09 4.98
CA ILE A 49 25.79 0.69 4.74
C ILE A 49 25.65 -0.07 6.07
N GLU A 50 24.89 -1.15 6.07
CA GLU A 50 24.62 -1.99 7.24
C GLU A 50 25.21 -3.40 7.05
N PRO A 51 26.43 -3.67 7.56
CA PRO A 51 27.09 -4.96 7.42
C PRO A 51 26.33 -6.10 8.10
N SER A 52 25.70 -5.82 9.24
CA SER A 52 24.93 -6.80 10.01
C SER A 52 23.76 -7.39 9.21
N LEU A 53 23.18 -6.59 8.30
CA LEU A 53 22.11 -7.03 7.39
C LEU A 53 22.67 -7.48 6.02
N GLY A 54 23.96 -7.26 5.76
CA GLY A 54 24.56 -7.44 4.44
C GLY A 54 23.89 -6.58 3.37
N ALA A 55 23.52 -5.33 3.70
CA ALA A 55 22.71 -4.48 2.84
C ALA A 55 23.04 -2.99 2.96
N ALA A 56 22.71 -2.21 1.94
CA ALA A 56 22.86 -0.76 1.89
C ALA A 56 21.49 -0.10 1.76
N PHE A 57 21.35 1.11 2.32
CA PHE A 57 20.15 1.92 2.16
C PHE A 57 20.39 3.02 1.14
N VAL A 58 19.45 3.16 0.20
CA VAL A 58 19.59 4.04 -0.96
C VAL A 58 18.49 5.10 -0.94
N ASN A 59 18.89 6.37 -1.07
CA ASN A 59 17.96 7.45 -1.38
C ASN A 59 17.66 7.46 -2.87
N TYR A 60 16.40 7.34 -3.24
CA TYR A 60 15.94 7.39 -4.63
C TYR A 60 14.83 8.44 -4.84
N GLY A 61 14.63 9.32 -3.86
CA GLY A 61 13.63 10.39 -3.91
C GLY A 61 12.28 10.04 -3.24
N SER A 62 12.16 8.86 -2.60
CA SER A 62 11.02 8.54 -1.74
C SER A 62 11.25 9.01 -0.29
N MET A 63 10.17 9.12 0.49
CA MET A 63 10.26 9.44 1.93
C MET A 63 11.02 8.36 2.71
N LYS A 64 10.89 7.10 2.30
CA LYS A 64 11.61 5.96 2.90
C LYS A 64 12.76 5.54 2.01
N HIS A 65 13.91 5.29 2.63
CA HIS A 65 15.07 4.75 1.91
C HIS A 65 14.81 3.31 1.47
N GLY A 66 15.28 2.96 0.28
CA GLY A 66 15.16 1.61 -0.23
C GLY A 66 16.25 0.70 0.33
N PHE A 67 15.95 -0.59 0.41
CA PHE A 67 16.83 -1.64 0.91
C PHE A 67 17.49 -2.37 -0.26
N LEU A 68 18.81 -2.30 -0.37
CA LEU A 68 19.61 -2.94 -1.42
C LEU A 68 20.53 -4.01 -0.79
N PRO A 69 20.19 -5.30 -0.89
CA PRO A 69 21.03 -6.37 -0.35
C PRO A 69 22.25 -6.63 -1.22
N ILE A 70 23.33 -7.13 -0.61
CA ILE A 70 24.61 -7.44 -1.29
C ILE A 70 24.46 -8.35 -2.51
N LYS A 71 23.52 -9.31 -2.46
CA LYS A 71 23.25 -10.28 -3.53
C LYS A 71 22.65 -9.63 -4.78
N GLU A 72 22.16 -8.40 -4.69
CA GLU A 72 21.48 -7.67 -5.76
C GLU A 72 22.35 -6.51 -6.30
N ILE A 73 23.66 -6.53 -6.00
CA ILE A 73 24.64 -5.55 -6.46
C ILE A 73 25.43 -6.12 -7.65
N SER A 74 25.40 -5.40 -8.78
CA SER A 74 26.16 -5.70 -9.98
C SER A 74 27.65 -5.45 -9.74
N LYS A 75 28.49 -6.29 -10.35
CA LYS A 75 29.94 -6.21 -10.25
C LYS A 75 30.50 -4.87 -10.76
N GLU A 76 29.77 -4.18 -11.63
CA GLU A 76 30.16 -2.86 -12.16
C GLU A 76 30.28 -1.78 -11.08
N TYR A 77 29.58 -1.95 -9.95
CA TYR A 77 29.61 -0.99 -8.84
C TYR A 77 30.60 -1.37 -7.74
N PHE A 78 31.31 -2.49 -7.89
CA PHE A 78 32.27 -2.94 -6.88
C PHE A 78 33.50 -2.04 -6.94
N SER A 79 34.03 -1.69 -5.78
CA SER A 79 35.26 -0.90 -5.72
C SER A 79 36.43 -1.65 -6.37
N ASN A 80 37.33 -0.91 -7.06
CA ASN A 80 38.53 -1.48 -7.70
C ASN A 80 39.49 -2.19 -6.73
N GLN A 81 39.28 -2.06 -5.42
CA GLN A 81 40.08 -2.67 -4.35
C GLN A 81 39.60 -4.08 -3.97
N PHE A 82 38.53 -4.57 -4.59
CA PHE A 82 37.93 -5.86 -4.25
C PHE A 82 38.77 -7.05 -4.76
N LYS A 83 39.30 -7.87 -3.84
CA LYS A 83 39.97 -9.15 -4.16
C LYS A 83 38.93 -10.26 -4.28
N ALA A 84 38.87 -10.94 -5.43
CA ALA A 84 37.84 -11.92 -5.77
C ALA A 84 37.75 -13.19 -4.88
N ASN A 85 38.69 -13.40 -3.96
CA ASN A 85 38.85 -14.66 -3.20
C ASN A 85 38.28 -14.63 -1.75
N SER A 86 37.75 -13.51 -1.25
CA SER A 86 37.10 -13.44 0.08
C SER A 86 35.57 -13.35 -0.04
N LYS A 87 34.83 -13.81 0.98
CA LYS A 87 33.39 -13.54 1.09
C LYS A 87 33.20 -12.01 1.10
N PRO A 88 32.46 -11.45 0.15
CA PRO A 88 32.39 -10.00 0.00
C PRO A 88 31.71 -9.37 1.23
N ASN A 89 32.42 -8.45 1.90
CA ASN A 89 31.81 -7.57 2.88
C ASN A 89 31.23 -6.34 2.15
N ILE A 90 30.01 -5.94 2.48
CA ILE A 90 29.35 -4.82 1.78
C ILE A 90 30.11 -3.49 1.95
N LYS A 91 30.84 -3.32 3.06
CA LYS A 91 31.73 -2.16 3.30
C LYS A 91 32.87 -2.04 2.28
N GLU A 92 33.31 -3.15 1.71
CA GLU A 92 34.39 -3.16 0.71
C GLU A 92 33.84 -2.95 -0.70
N ILE A 93 32.55 -3.23 -0.91
CA ILE A 93 31.90 -3.13 -2.22
C ILE A 93 31.42 -1.72 -2.51
N LEU A 94 30.66 -1.11 -1.60
CA LEU A 94 30.01 0.18 -1.78
C LEU A 94 30.60 1.23 -0.85
N LYS A 95 30.52 2.50 -1.26
CA LYS A 95 30.83 3.66 -0.42
C LYS A 95 29.58 4.50 -0.15
N GLU A 96 29.52 5.12 1.03
CA GLU A 96 28.48 6.10 1.32
C GLU A 96 28.60 7.29 0.37
N GLY A 97 27.46 7.75 -0.14
CA GLY A 97 27.37 8.79 -1.14
C GLY A 97 27.56 8.34 -2.60
N GLN A 98 27.87 7.06 -2.85
CA GLN A 98 27.98 6.52 -4.21
C GLN A 98 26.63 6.58 -4.95
N GLU A 99 26.66 7.05 -6.20
CA GLU A 99 25.49 7.04 -7.09
C GLU A 99 25.38 5.70 -7.82
N ILE A 100 24.18 5.13 -7.86
CA ILE A 100 23.92 3.82 -8.46
C ILE A 100 22.57 3.82 -9.20
N ILE A 101 22.49 3.08 -10.31
CA ILE A 101 21.22 2.83 -10.99
C ILE A 101 20.53 1.66 -10.29
N ILE A 102 19.29 1.88 -9.86
CA ILE A 102 18.50 0.90 -9.12
C ILE A 102 17.14 0.71 -9.79
N GLN A 103 16.62 -0.50 -9.70
CA GLN A 103 15.24 -0.86 -10.03
C GLN A 103 14.50 -1.29 -8.77
N ILE A 104 13.24 -0.87 -8.64
CA ILE A 104 12.35 -1.34 -7.57
C ILE A 104 11.92 -2.77 -7.88
N ASN A 105 12.41 -3.74 -7.10
CA ASN A 105 12.01 -5.15 -7.19
C ASN A 105 10.70 -5.40 -6.42
N LYS A 106 10.60 -4.88 -5.18
CA LYS A 106 9.39 -4.94 -4.35
C LYS A 106 9.05 -3.56 -3.83
N GLU A 107 7.77 -3.21 -3.87
CA GLU A 107 7.26 -1.92 -3.39
C GLU A 107 7.39 -1.76 -1.88
N GLU A 108 7.25 -0.52 -1.40
CA GLU A 108 7.20 -0.20 0.02
C GLU A 108 6.01 -0.90 0.69
N ARG A 109 6.25 -1.50 1.86
CA ARG A 109 5.21 -2.23 2.60
C ARG A 109 5.22 -1.85 4.07
N GLY A 110 4.12 -1.29 4.55
CA GLY A 110 3.97 -0.88 5.94
C GLY A 110 5.13 0.04 6.34
N HIS A 111 5.93 -0.38 7.31
CA HIS A 111 7.12 0.34 7.77
C HIS A 111 8.40 0.06 6.96
N LYS A 112 8.41 -0.97 6.11
CA LYS A 112 9.59 -1.37 5.33
C LYS A 112 9.69 -0.56 4.03
N GLY A 113 10.89 -0.05 3.74
CA GLY A 113 11.22 0.58 2.47
C GLY A 113 11.17 -0.41 1.30
N ALA A 114 11.21 0.11 0.07
CA ALA A 114 11.20 -0.69 -1.14
C ALA A 114 12.44 -1.59 -1.23
N SER A 115 12.29 -2.81 -1.73
CA SER A 115 13.42 -3.68 -2.04
C SER A 115 13.98 -3.30 -3.40
N LEU A 116 15.27 -3.02 -3.46
CA LEU A 116 15.96 -2.54 -4.65
C LEU A 116 16.90 -3.60 -5.22
N THR A 117 17.21 -3.47 -6.51
CA THR A 117 18.24 -4.24 -7.20
C THR A 117 18.97 -3.37 -8.21
N THR A 118 20.25 -3.65 -8.45
CA THR A 118 21.02 -3.05 -9.55
C THR A 118 21.04 -3.95 -10.79
N PHE A 119 20.53 -5.18 -10.66
CA PHE A 119 20.28 -6.05 -11.80
C PHE A 119 18.99 -5.62 -12.48
N ILE A 120 19.13 -4.61 -13.33
CA ILE A 120 18.03 -4.07 -14.11
C ILE A 120 17.45 -5.18 -15.00
N SER A 121 16.13 -5.24 -15.04
CA SER A 121 15.34 -6.14 -15.87
C SER A 121 14.41 -5.32 -16.74
N LEU A 122 14.54 -5.46 -18.06
CA LEU A 122 13.69 -4.79 -19.04
C LEU A 122 12.80 -5.84 -19.70
N ALA A 123 11.57 -5.95 -19.21
CA ALA A 123 10.60 -6.90 -19.71
C ALA A 123 10.00 -6.43 -21.04
N GLY A 124 10.20 -7.23 -22.08
CA GLY A 124 9.46 -7.17 -23.35
C GLY A 124 8.27 -8.12 -23.35
N CYS A 125 7.65 -8.26 -24.52
CA CYS A 125 6.56 -9.21 -24.72
C CYS A 125 7.09 -10.65 -24.78
N TYR A 126 8.19 -10.86 -25.50
CA TYR A 126 8.73 -12.19 -25.76
C TYR A 126 9.98 -12.49 -24.94
N LEU A 127 10.75 -11.48 -24.59
CA LEU A 127 12.01 -11.63 -23.88
C LEU A 127 12.14 -10.65 -22.72
N VAL A 128 13.02 -10.97 -21.79
CA VAL A 128 13.45 -10.07 -20.71
C VAL A 128 14.95 -9.89 -20.86
N LEU A 129 15.37 -8.64 -21.09
CA LEU A 129 16.78 -8.28 -21.17
C LEU A 129 17.29 -7.96 -19.76
N MET A 130 18.42 -8.58 -19.40
CA MET A 130 19.14 -8.39 -18.14
C MET A 130 20.52 -7.80 -18.44
N PRO A 131 20.64 -6.48 -18.71
CA PRO A 131 21.89 -5.90 -19.18
C PRO A 131 23.07 -6.04 -18.19
N ASN A 132 22.77 -6.10 -16.89
CA ASN A 132 23.77 -6.08 -15.83
C ASN A 132 24.08 -7.47 -15.25
N ASN A 133 23.51 -8.54 -15.83
CA ASN A 133 23.66 -9.89 -15.30
C ASN A 133 23.85 -10.94 -16.41
N PRO A 134 25.10 -11.30 -16.77
CA PRO A 134 25.36 -12.32 -17.78
C PRO A 134 24.97 -13.73 -17.32
N LYS A 135 24.86 -13.96 -16.01
CA LYS A 135 24.45 -15.26 -15.47
C LYS A 135 22.94 -15.47 -15.55
N ALA A 136 22.17 -14.39 -15.65
CA ALA A 136 20.72 -14.45 -15.79
C ALA A 136 20.34 -14.65 -17.26
N GLY A 137 20.46 -15.90 -17.73
CA GLY A 137 20.03 -16.30 -19.06
C GLY A 137 19.20 -17.58 -19.02
N GLY A 138 18.27 -17.75 -19.96
CA GLY A 138 17.58 -19.02 -20.15
C GLY A 138 16.16 -18.92 -20.70
N ILE A 139 15.39 -19.97 -20.46
CA ILE A 139 14.03 -20.16 -20.95
C ILE A 139 13.07 -20.14 -19.76
N SER A 140 11.89 -19.55 -19.94
CA SER A 140 10.80 -19.57 -18.96
C SER A 140 10.56 -20.98 -18.43
N ARG A 141 10.43 -21.13 -17.11
CA ARG A 141 10.20 -22.43 -16.46
C ARG A 141 8.86 -23.08 -16.84
N ARG A 142 7.92 -22.32 -17.41
CA ARG A 142 6.64 -22.86 -17.90
C ARG A 142 6.76 -23.63 -19.21
N ILE A 143 7.91 -23.52 -19.87
CA ILE A 143 8.17 -24.20 -21.14
C ILE A 143 8.97 -25.47 -20.81
N GLU A 144 8.38 -26.62 -21.09
CA GLU A 144 8.90 -27.95 -20.81
C GLU A 144 8.78 -28.82 -22.07
N GLY A 145 9.47 -29.96 -22.11
CA GLY A 145 9.40 -30.88 -23.25
C GLY A 145 10.04 -30.35 -24.53
N GLU A 146 9.43 -30.70 -25.66
CA GLU A 146 9.92 -30.42 -27.03
C GLU A 146 10.02 -28.92 -27.32
N ASP A 147 9.02 -28.13 -26.90
CA ASP A 147 8.99 -26.67 -26.97
C ASP A 147 10.26 -26.01 -26.40
N ARG A 148 10.83 -26.61 -25.34
CA ARG A 148 12.04 -26.09 -24.71
C ARG A 148 13.29 -26.41 -25.54
N ALA A 149 13.30 -27.54 -26.23
CA ALA A 149 14.39 -27.91 -27.13
C ALA A 149 14.44 -26.94 -28.31
N GLU A 150 13.30 -26.65 -28.94
CA GLU A 150 13.21 -25.70 -30.06
C GLU A 150 13.74 -24.30 -29.70
N ILE A 151 13.33 -23.76 -28.54
CA ILE A 151 13.79 -22.44 -28.12
C ILE A 151 15.30 -22.44 -27.80
N LYS A 152 15.81 -23.56 -27.28
CA LYS A 152 17.24 -23.70 -26.97
C LYS A 152 18.08 -23.70 -28.25
N GLU A 153 17.56 -24.22 -29.36
CA GLU A 153 18.19 -24.13 -30.67
C GLU A 153 18.14 -22.71 -31.26
N ILE A 154 17.09 -21.95 -30.98
CA ILE A 154 16.94 -20.56 -31.46
C ILE A 154 17.85 -19.56 -30.72
N LEU A 155 18.10 -19.79 -29.43
CA LEU A 155 18.78 -18.84 -28.54
C LEU A 155 20.18 -18.39 -29.04
N PRO A 156 21.05 -19.26 -29.60
CA PRO A 156 22.34 -18.87 -30.16
C PRO A 156 22.27 -17.94 -31.37
N PHE A 157 21.17 -17.96 -32.12
CA PHE A 157 20.99 -17.11 -33.31
C PHE A 157 20.62 -15.67 -32.96
N LEU A 158 20.35 -15.37 -31.68
CA LEU A 158 20.06 -14.02 -31.21
C LEU A 158 21.36 -13.29 -30.89
N ASN A 159 21.53 -12.11 -31.48
CA ASN A 159 22.72 -11.28 -31.28
C ASN A 159 22.61 -10.52 -29.95
N VAL A 160 22.97 -11.17 -28.84
CA VAL A 160 23.01 -10.57 -27.50
C VAL A 160 24.41 -10.00 -27.22
N PRO A 161 24.55 -8.72 -26.86
CA PRO A 161 25.85 -8.15 -26.50
C PRO A 161 26.51 -8.85 -25.31
N ASN A 162 27.84 -8.91 -25.33
CA ASN A 162 28.64 -9.51 -24.26
C ASN A 162 28.35 -8.85 -22.91
N GLY A 163 28.20 -9.67 -21.86
CA GLY A 163 27.91 -9.21 -20.51
C GLY A 163 26.42 -9.07 -20.17
N MET A 164 25.53 -9.19 -21.16
CA MET A 164 24.08 -9.16 -20.94
C MET A 164 23.47 -10.56 -20.89
N GLY A 165 22.42 -10.70 -20.09
CA GLY A 165 21.60 -11.91 -20.02
C GLY A 165 20.26 -11.75 -20.75
N LEU A 166 19.71 -12.85 -21.25
CA LEU A 166 18.42 -12.87 -21.94
C LEU A 166 17.56 -14.02 -21.43
N ILE A 167 16.29 -13.73 -21.11
CA ILE A 167 15.31 -14.74 -20.72
C ILE A 167 14.16 -14.74 -21.72
N ILE A 168 13.88 -15.88 -22.35
CA ILE A 168 12.73 -16.04 -23.26
C ILE A 168 11.48 -16.35 -22.44
N ARG A 169 10.42 -15.56 -22.63
CA ARG A 169 9.11 -15.67 -21.97
C ARG A 169 8.24 -16.71 -22.68
N THR A 170 7.20 -17.18 -21.99
CA THR A 170 6.20 -18.12 -22.53
C THR A 170 5.55 -17.63 -23.82
N ALA A 171 5.31 -16.32 -23.96
CA ALA A 171 4.75 -15.74 -25.19
C ALA A 171 5.70 -15.77 -26.39
N GLY A 172 6.99 -16.03 -26.18
CA GLY A 172 8.00 -16.17 -27.23
C GLY A 172 8.01 -17.55 -27.91
N LEU A 173 7.23 -18.51 -27.42
CA LEU A 173 7.08 -19.83 -28.02
C LEU A 173 6.52 -19.72 -29.45
N GLY A 174 7.10 -20.47 -30.40
CA GLY A 174 6.68 -20.49 -31.80
C GLY A 174 6.92 -19.19 -32.59
N LYS A 175 7.73 -18.26 -32.06
CA LYS A 175 8.09 -17.02 -32.76
C LYS A 175 9.40 -17.17 -33.51
N SER A 176 9.45 -16.57 -34.70
CA SER A 176 10.65 -16.58 -35.53
C SER A 176 11.78 -15.76 -34.92
N VAL A 177 13.02 -16.15 -35.23
CA VAL A 177 14.25 -15.47 -34.76
C VAL A 177 14.21 -13.97 -35.07
N LYS A 178 13.70 -13.59 -36.25
CA LYS A 178 13.58 -12.18 -36.68
C LYS A 178 12.73 -11.34 -35.72
N VAL A 179 11.59 -11.87 -35.28
CA VAL A 179 10.69 -11.17 -34.36
C VAL A 179 11.32 -11.05 -32.96
N LEU A 180 11.98 -12.11 -32.49
CA LEU A 180 12.70 -12.08 -31.23
C LEU A 180 13.87 -11.08 -31.27
N GLN A 181 14.61 -11.02 -32.38
CA GLN A 181 15.71 -10.07 -32.58
C GLN A 181 15.22 -8.62 -32.61
N GLN A 182 14.04 -8.36 -33.17
CA GLN A 182 13.43 -7.02 -33.15
C GLN A 182 13.04 -6.59 -31.73
N ASP A 183 12.42 -7.48 -30.93
CA ASP A 183 12.10 -7.19 -29.52
C ASP A 183 13.39 -6.93 -28.72
N LEU A 184 14.45 -7.71 -28.98
CA LEU A 184 15.77 -7.54 -28.36
C LEU A 184 16.37 -6.16 -28.70
N GLN A 185 16.36 -5.77 -29.97
CA GLN A 185 16.90 -4.48 -30.40
C GLN A 185 16.16 -3.31 -29.74
N TYR A 186 14.83 -3.39 -29.62
CA TYR A 186 14.07 -2.38 -28.90
C TYR A 186 14.54 -2.28 -27.44
N ARG A 187 14.72 -3.41 -26.75
CA ARG A 187 15.19 -3.40 -25.35
C ARG A 187 16.60 -2.84 -25.21
N LEU A 188 17.49 -3.14 -26.16
CA LEU A 188 18.85 -2.58 -26.20
C LEU A 188 18.81 -1.06 -26.37
N ASN A 189 18.01 -0.54 -27.29
CA ASN A 189 17.84 0.89 -27.50
C ASN A 189 17.29 1.59 -26.24
N HIS A 190 16.33 0.94 -25.56
CA HIS A 190 15.77 1.43 -24.31
C HIS A 190 16.82 1.46 -23.19
N TRP A 191 17.67 0.44 -23.08
CA TRP A 191 18.77 0.41 -22.13
C TRP A 191 19.79 1.53 -22.38
N GLU A 192 20.15 1.78 -23.64
CA GLU A 192 21.03 2.90 -24.00
C GLU A 192 20.41 4.26 -23.65
N ALA A 193 19.10 4.42 -23.84
CA ALA A 193 18.39 5.63 -23.41
C ALA A 193 18.44 5.81 -21.88
N ILE A 194 18.26 4.72 -21.10
CA ILE A 194 18.37 4.74 -19.64
C ILE A 194 19.79 5.16 -19.20
N LYS A 195 20.84 4.60 -19.80
CA LYS A 195 22.23 5.00 -19.50
C LYS A 195 22.47 6.48 -19.78
N LYS A 196 22.08 6.96 -20.96
CA LYS A 196 22.22 8.37 -21.36
C LYS A 196 21.49 9.30 -20.39
N ALA A 197 20.24 8.95 -20.03
CA ALA A 197 19.47 9.70 -19.06
C ALA A 197 20.13 9.71 -17.67
N SER A 198 20.73 8.60 -17.24
CA SER A 198 21.41 8.50 -15.94
C SER A 198 22.63 9.43 -15.81
N LEU A 199 23.27 9.78 -16.92
CA LEU A 199 24.41 10.71 -16.96
C LEU A 199 23.98 12.19 -16.98
N SER A 200 22.75 12.49 -17.38
CA SER A 200 22.27 13.86 -17.58
C SER A 200 22.09 14.66 -16.29
N LYS A 201 21.84 13.99 -15.15
CA LYS A 201 21.48 14.62 -13.88
C LYS A 201 22.12 13.86 -12.70
N ASN A 202 22.33 14.57 -11.60
CA ASN A 202 22.80 13.99 -10.33
C ASN A 202 21.65 13.31 -9.57
N ALA A 203 21.98 12.30 -8.76
CA ALA A 203 20.99 11.58 -7.95
C ALA A 203 20.42 12.48 -6.82
N PRO A 204 19.19 12.25 -6.33
CA PRO A 204 18.23 11.22 -6.76
C PRO A 204 17.20 11.71 -7.79
N PHE A 205 16.89 10.90 -8.80
CA PHE A 205 15.76 11.15 -9.72
C PHE A 205 15.25 9.87 -10.41
N LEU A 206 14.02 9.93 -10.91
CA LEU A 206 13.38 8.89 -11.72
C LEU A 206 13.95 8.90 -13.14
N ILE A 207 14.53 7.78 -13.58
CA ILE A 207 15.04 7.62 -14.94
C ILE A 207 13.96 7.03 -15.86
N HIS A 208 13.29 5.98 -15.39
CA HIS A 208 12.27 5.28 -16.16
C HIS A 208 11.07 4.95 -15.27
N GLN A 209 9.90 5.43 -15.70
CA GLN A 209 8.62 5.02 -15.15
C GLN A 209 8.11 3.81 -15.92
N GLU A 210 7.77 2.75 -15.19
CA GLU A 210 7.14 1.56 -15.72
C GLU A 210 5.77 1.92 -16.34
N SER A 211 5.39 1.19 -17.39
CA SER A 211 4.18 1.50 -18.15
C SER A 211 2.88 1.31 -17.34
N ASN A 212 1.86 2.07 -17.77
CA ASN A 212 0.46 1.98 -17.31
C ASN A 212 -0.05 0.52 -17.32
N ILE A 213 -0.97 0.19 -16.40
CA ILE A 213 -1.68 -1.10 -16.32
C ILE A 213 -2.13 -1.68 -17.67
N ILE A 214 -2.58 -0.89 -18.63
CA ILE A 214 -3.03 -1.35 -19.95
C ILE A 214 -1.86 -1.96 -20.72
N ILE A 215 -0.79 -1.19 -20.88
CA ILE A 215 0.44 -1.63 -21.55
C ILE A 215 1.03 -2.85 -20.83
N ARG A 216 1.04 -2.81 -19.49
CA ARG A 216 1.53 -3.91 -18.66
C ARG A 216 0.71 -5.18 -18.88
N SER A 217 -0.61 -5.05 -18.95
CA SER A 217 -1.52 -6.17 -19.17
C SER A 217 -1.34 -6.75 -20.56
N ILE A 218 -1.16 -5.91 -21.59
CA ILE A 218 -0.83 -6.36 -22.95
C ILE A 218 0.54 -7.03 -22.99
N ARG A 219 1.54 -6.57 -22.24
CA ARG A 219 2.84 -7.25 -22.20
C ARG A 219 2.74 -8.63 -21.52
N ASP A 220 2.00 -8.70 -20.41
CA ASP A 220 2.07 -9.85 -19.50
C ASP A 220 1.05 -10.96 -19.84
N TYR A 221 -0.14 -10.61 -20.34
CA TYR A 221 -1.22 -11.57 -20.60
C TYR A 221 -1.42 -11.93 -22.05
N PHE A 222 -0.79 -11.18 -22.96
CA PHE A 222 -1.15 -11.28 -24.35
C PHE A 222 -0.50 -12.49 -25.01
N GLN A 223 -1.22 -13.60 -24.88
CA GLN A 223 -0.98 -14.89 -25.48
C GLN A 223 -1.77 -15.02 -26.80
N PRO A 224 -1.38 -15.96 -27.69
CA PRO A 224 -2.08 -16.18 -28.96
C PRO A 224 -3.58 -16.50 -28.83
N ASP A 225 -3.99 -17.05 -27.68
CA ASP A 225 -5.36 -17.44 -27.33
C ASP A 225 -6.31 -16.25 -27.14
N ILE A 226 -5.80 -15.03 -26.91
CA ILE A 226 -6.60 -13.81 -26.87
C ILE A 226 -7.00 -13.41 -28.29
N GLN A 227 -8.30 -13.45 -28.57
CA GLN A 227 -8.85 -13.19 -29.90
C GLN A 227 -9.19 -11.72 -30.13
N GLU A 228 -9.64 -11.01 -29.08
CA GLU A 228 -10.11 -9.64 -29.18
C GLU A 228 -9.65 -8.83 -27.96
N ILE A 229 -9.21 -7.60 -28.21
CA ILE A 229 -9.02 -6.56 -27.18
C ILE A 229 -10.10 -5.52 -27.41
N ILE A 230 -10.97 -5.33 -26.42
CA ILE A 230 -12.11 -4.44 -26.51
C ILE A 230 -11.90 -3.28 -25.55
N ILE A 231 -11.94 -2.06 -26.08
CA ILE A 231 -11.63 -0.83 -25.36
C ILE A 231 -12.80 0.14 -25.56
N ASP A 232 -13.23 0.80 -24.47
CA ASP A 232 -14.37 1.73 -24.47
C ASP A 232 -14.01 3.19 -24.76
N GLU A 233 -12.75 3.59 -24.63
CA GLU A 233 -12.28 4.97 -24.88
C GLU A 233 -11.35 5.07 -26.11
N PHE A 234 -11.59 6.06 -26.97
CA PHE A 234 -10.81 6.29 -28.19
C PHE A 234 -9.34 6.68 -27.94
N ASP A 235 -9.08 7.61 -27.02
CA ASP A 235 -7.72 8.05 -26.68
C ASP A 235 -6.85 6.87 -26.24
N THR A 236 -7.45 5.98 -25.43
CA THR A 236 -6.80 4.75 -24.98
C THR A 236 -6.52 3.78 -26.14
N ILE A 237 -7.40 3.69 -27.15
CA ILE A 237 -7.16 2.89 -28.34
C ILE A 237 -5.95 3.38 -29.12
N GLU A 238 -5.84 4.68 -29.36
CA GLU A 238 -4.70 5.26 -30.08
C GLU A 238 -3.39 5.00 -29.33
N MET A 239 -3.39 5.22 -28.01
CA MET A 239 -2.24 4.89 -27.15
C MET A 239 -1.82 3.42 -27.30
N VAL A 240 -2.79 2.50 -27.26
CA VAL A 240 -2.53 1.06 -27.37
C VAL A 240 -2.02 0.68 -28.77
N LYS A 241 -2.59 1.25 -29.84
CA LYS A 241 -2.12 1.03 -31.22
C LYS A 241 -0.69 1.50 -31.41
N ASN A 242 -0.37 2.72 -31.00
CA ASN A 242 0.98 3.29 -31.05
C ASN A 242 1.99 2.40 -30.28
N HIS A 243 1.56 1.88 -29.13
CA HIS A 243 2.39 0.99 -28.34
C HIS A 243 2.64 -0.36 -29.03
N ILE A 244 1.61 -0.99 -29.59
CA ILE A 244 1.72 -2.27 -30.31
C ILE A 244 2.56 -2.12 -31.58
N GLU A 245 2.42 -1.00 -32.30
CA GLU A 245 3.25 -0.67 -33.46
C GLU A 245 4.72 -0.52 -33.09
N SER A 246 5.03 0.19 -31.99
CA SER A 246 6.42 0.38 -31.55
C SER A 246 7.11 -0.94 -31.13
N ILE A 247 6.34 -1.96 -30.73
CA ILE A 247 6.85 -3.31 -30.42
C ILE A 247 6.93 -4.20 -31.69
N GLY A 248 6.42 -3.75 -32.84
CA GLY A 248 6.46 -4.52 -34.09
C GLY A 248 5.41 -5.64 -34.15
N ARG A 249 4.32 -5.50 -33.39
CA ARG A 249 3.26 -6.53 -33.22
C ARG A 249 2.07 -6.28 -34.16
N LYS A 250 2.35 -6.12 -35.47
CA LYS A 250 1.33 -5.73 -36.46
C LYS A 250 0.15 -6.69 -36.57
N ASP A 251 0.39 -7.99 -36.37
CA ASP A 251 -0.63 -9.06 -36.40
C ASP A 251 -1.82 -8.80 -35.46
N PHE A 252 -1.60 -7.96 -34.44
CA PHE A 252 -2.54 -7.76 -33.34
C PHE A 252 -3.32 -6.45 -33.44
N LEU A 253 -2.95 -5.55 -34.36
CA LEU A 253 -3.72 -4.33 -34.62
C LEU A 253 -5.16 -4.66 -35.03
N ASN A 254 -5.33 -5.76 -35.77
CA ASN A 254 -6.64 -6.25 -36.22
C ASN A 254 -7.52 -6.80 -35.08
N LYS A 255 -6.93 -7.14 -33.93
CA LYS A 255 -7.67 -7.67 -32.77
C LYS A 255 -8.23 -6.57 -31.86
N ILE A 256 -7.79 -5.32 -32.03
CA ILE A 256 -8.22 -4.19 -31.21
C ILE A 256 -9.55 -3.67 -31.76
N LYS A 257 -10.59 -3.67 -30.93
CA LYS A 257 -11.94 -3.22 -31.27
C LYS A 257 -12.39 -2.13 -30.32
N HIS A 258 -13.04 -1.11 -30.86
CA HIS A 258 -13.71 -0.09 -30.08
C HIS A 258 -15.09 -0.57 -29.64
N TYR A 259 -15.44 -0.34 -28.39
CA TYR A 259 -16.77 -0.60 -27.86
C TYR A 259 -17.59 0.69 -27.78
N SER A 260 -18.60 0.81 -28.64
CA SER A 260 -19.51 1.96 -28.71
C SER A 260 -20.90 1.68 -28.12
N GLY A 261 -21.07 0.60 -27.37
CA GLY A 261 -22.37 0.22 -26.81
C GLY A 261 -22.85 1.18 -25.71
N LYS A 262 -24.17 1.38 -25.62
CA LYS A 262 -24.79 2.22 -24.57
C LYS A 262 -24.60 1.64 -23.16
N ILE A 263 -24.58 0.30 -23.05
CA ILE A 263 -24.37 -0.42 -21.79
C ILE A 263 -22.87 -0.44 -21.51
N PRO A 264 -22.38 -0.19 -20.28
CA PRO A 264 -20.96 -0.27 -19.97
C PRO A 264 -20.34 -1.63 -20.33
N ILE A 265 -19.09 -1.62 -20.80
CA ILE A 265 -18.41 -2.82 -21.35
C ILE A 265 -18.48 -4.03 -20.40
N PHE A 266 -18.18 -3.86 -19.12
CA PHE A 266 -18.20 -4.97 -18.15
C PHE A 266 -19.60 -5.49 -17.82
N SER A 267 -20.61 -4.61 -17.85
CA SER A 267 -22.01 -4.99 -17.68
C SER A 267 -22.53 -5.76 -18.90
N HIS A 268 -22.15 -5.34 -20.11
CA HIS A 268 -22.48 -6.03 -21.34
C HIS A 268 -21.95 -7.48 -21.35
N TYR A 269 -20.73 -7.69 -20.84
CA TYR A 269 -20.14 -9.03 -20.70
C TYR A 269 -20.51 -9.75 -19.38
N GLN A 270 -21.39 -9.18 -18.55
CA GLN A 270 -21.87 -9.77 -17.29
C GLN A 270 -20.77 -10.13 -16.27
N ILE A 271 -19.68 -9.37 -16.26
CA ILE A 271 -18.55 -9.61 -15.35
C ILE A 271 -18.53 -8.68 -14.13
N GLU A 272 -19.35 -7.63 -14.09
CA GLU A 272 -19.35 -6.66 -12.98
C GLU A 272 -19.66 -7.32 -11.63
N SER A 273 -20.64 -8.23 -11.58
CA SER A 273 -20.97 -8.99 -10.36
C SER A 273 -19.82 -9.91 -9.91
N GLN A 274 -19.04 -10.44 -10.85
CA GLN A 274 -17.86 -11.26 -10.57
C GLN A 274 -16.69 -10.40 -10.07
N ILE A 275 -16.55 -9.17 -10.56
CA ILE A 275 -15.59 -8.19 -10.04
C ILE A 275 -15.96 -7.84 -8.59
N GLU A 276 -17.23 -7.55 -8.32
CA GLU A 276 -17.73 -7.26 -6.97
C GLU A 276 -17.48 -8.42 -5.99
N SER A 277 -17.52 -9.67 -6.47
CA SER A 277 -17.17 -10.83 -5.64
C SER A 277 -15.75 -10.78 -5.08
N ALA A 278 -14.81 -10.08 -5.73
CA ALA A 278 -13.43 -9.92 -5.25
C ALA A 278 -13.34 -8.99 -4.03
N PHE A 279 -14.32 -8.10 -3.83
CA PHE A 279 -14.41 -7.19 -2.68
C PHE A 279 -15.18 -7.80 -1.50
N GLN A 280 -15.93 -8.89 -1.73
CA GLN A 280 -16.75 -9.53 -0.71
C GLN A 280 -15.90 -10.43 0.21
N ARG A 281 -16.25 -10.49 1.50
CA ARG A 281 -15.65 -11.45 2.43
C ARG A 281 -16.09 -12.90 2.14
N LYS A 282 -17.38 -13.07 1.80
CA LYS A 282 -18.01 -14.38 1.54
C LYS A 282 -18.39 -14.49 0.07
N VAL A 283 -17.94 -15.54 -0.60
CA VAL A 283 -18.22 -15.80 -2.03
C VAL A 283 -19.03 -17.09 -2.15
N ARG A 284 -20.10 -17.07 -2.93
CA ARG A 284 -20.97 -18.24 -3.14
C ARG A 284 -20.39 -19.18 -4.19
N LEU A 285 -20.54 -20.48 -3.96
CA LEU A 285 -20.19 -21.55 -4.89
C LEU A 285 -21.41 -21.95 -5.75
N PRO A 286 -21.19 -22.55 -6.93
CA PRO A 286 -22.27 -22.98 -7.83
C PRO A 286 -23.34 -23.86 -7.16
N SER A 287 -22.92 -24.84 -6.34
CA SER A 287 -23.83 -25.75 -5.64
C SER A 287 -24.46 -25.17 -4.37
N GLY A 288 -24.32 -23.86 -4.13
CA GLY A 288 -24.90 -23.13 -3.00
C GLY A 288 -24.02 -23.07 -1.75
N GLY A 289 -22.85 -23.72 -1.77
CA GLY A 289 -21.82 -23.57 -0.74
C GLY A 289 -21.21 -22.16 -0.75
N SER A 290 -20.21 -21.93 0.08
CA SER A 290 -19.52 -20.64 0.10
C SER A 290 -18.13 -20.72 0.70
N ILE A 291 -17.23 -19.88 0.19
CA ILE A 291 -15.92 -19.65 0.78
C ILE A 291 -15.90 -18.33 1.53
N VAL A 292 -15.19 -18.28 2.65
CA VAL A 292 -14.98 -17.08 3.48
C VAL A 292 -13.50 -16.78 3.50
N ILE A 293 -13.10 -15.57 3.10
CA ILE A 293 -11.69 -15.19 2.97
C ILE A 293 -11.39 -14.11 4.00
N ASP A 294 -10.50 -14.42 4.96
CA ASP A 294 -10.06 -13.52 6.01
C ASP A 294 -8.56 -13.25 5.93
N THR A 295 -8.18 -11.98 5.83
CA THR A 295 -6.78 -11.55 5.81
C THR A 295 -6.35 -11.11 7.20
N THR A 296 -5.35 -11.79 7.76
CA THR A 296 -4.69 -11.41 9.01
C THR A 296 -3.37 -10.68 8.73
N GLU A 297 -2.64 -10.30 9.78
CA GLU A 297 -1.32 -9.68 9.65
C GLU A 297 -0.29 -10.60 8.96
N ALA A 298 -0.29 -11.89 9.33
CA ALA A 298 0.73 -12.85 8.91
C ALA A 298 0.30 -13.68 7.69
N LEU A 299 -0.97 -14.10 7.64
CA LEU A 299 -1.49 -15.05 6.66
C LEU A 299 -2.92 -14.71 6.21
N THR A 300 -3.37 -15.36 5.13
CA THR A 300 -4.78 -15.32 4.71
C THR A 300 -5.42 -16.68 5.02
N ALA A 301 -6.50 -16.67 5.78
CA ALA A 301 -7.28 -17.87 6.10
C ALA A 301 -8.50 -17.95 5.17
N ILE A 302 -8.79 -19.15 4.67
CA ILE A 302 -9.96 -19.42 3.84
C ILE A 302 -10.74 -20.57 4.45
N ASP A 303 -12.00 -20.34 4.75
CA ASP A 303 -12.94 -21.34 5.29
C ASP A 303 -13.99 -21.73 4.24
N ILE A 304 -14.39 -22.99 4.21
CA ILE A 304 -15.32 -23.56 3.22
C ILE A 304 -16.56 -24.07 3.94
N ASN A 305 -17.70 -23.50 3.59
CA ASN A 305 -19.00 -23.89 4.13
C ASN A 305 -19.83 -24.58 3.05
N SER A 306 -20.39 -25.75 3.36
CA SER A 306 -21.35 -26.43 2.50
C SER A 306 -22.72 -25.72 2.51
N ALA A 307 -23.46 -25.89 1.42
CA ALA A 307 -24.87 -25.52 1.40
C ALA A 307 -25.64 -26.49 2.31
N ARG A 308 -26.80 -26.07 2.83
CA ARG A 308 -27.85 -27.03 3.25
C ARG A 308 -28.41 -27.71 2.00
N SER A 309 -27.65 -28.65 1.44
CA SER A 309 -28.06 -29.47 0.30
C SER A 309 -29.04 -30.52 0.81
N THR A 310 -30.31 -30.39 0.42
CA THR A 310 -31.34 -31.42 0.65
C THR A 310 -31.39 -32.44 -0.49
N ARG A 311 -30.48 -32.36 -1.47
CA ARG A 311 -30.55 -33.13 -2.73
C ARG A 311 -29.64 -34.35 -2.79
N CYS A 312 -28.54 -34.39 -2.02
CA CYS A 312 -27.68 -35.57 -1.91
C CYS A 312 -27.92 -36.28 -0.58
N THR A 313 -28.11 -37.61 -0.64
CA THR A 313 -28.20 -38.46 0.54
C THR A 313 -26.83 -38.71 1.20
N ASP A 314 -25.75 -38.59 0.43
CA ASP A 314 -24.39 -38.80 0.93
C ASP A 314 -23.69 -37.49 1.29
N ILE A 315 -23.28 -37.39 2.55
CA ILE A 315 -22.61 -36.23 3.14
C ILE A 315 -21.16 -36.15 2.63
N GLU A 316 -20.50 -37.30 2.44
CA GLU A 316 -19.11 -37.37 1.96
C GLU A 316 -18.99 -36.87 0.52
N GLU A 317 -19.90 -37.29 -0.36
CA GLU A 317 -19.92 -36.85 -1.76
C GLU A 317 -20.23 -35.34 -1.86
N THR A 318 -21.13 -34.84 -1.01
CA THR A 318 -21.44 -33.41 -0.94
C THR A 318 -20.23 -32.59 -0.48
N ALA A 319 -19.50 -33.07 0.54
CA ALA A 319 -18.28 -32.43 1.03
C ALA A 319 -17.19 -32.41 -0.05
N PHE A 320 -16.96 -33.55 -0.71
CA PHE A 320 -15.98 -33.68 -1.79
C PHE A 320 -16.28 -32.73 -2.96
N ASN A 321 -17.52 -32.73 -3.46
CA ASN A 321 -17.93 -31.85 -4.56
C ASN A 321 -17.83 -30.36 -4.18
N THR A 322 -18.24 -30.00 -2.96
CA THR A 322 -18.11 -28.63 -2.47
C THR A 322 -16.64 -28.19 -2.40
N ASN A 323 -15.75 -29.06 -1.93
CA ASN A 323 -14.32 -28.78 -1.88
C ASN A 323 -13.71 -28.63 -3.28
N LEU A 324 -14.12 -29.44 -4.27
CA LEU A 324 -13.68 -29.28 -5.66
C LEU A 324 -14.11 -27.93 -6.26
N GLU A 325 -15.36 -27.51 -6.04
CA GLU A 325 -15.84 -26.18 -6.45
C GLU A 325 -15.06 -25.07 -5.74
N ALA A 326 -14.80 -25.23 -4.44
CA ALA A 326 -14.04 -24.29 -3.65
C ALA A 326 -12.62 -24.12 -4.18
N VAL A 327 -11.94 -25.19 -4.64
CA VAL A 327 -10.61 -25.09 -5.23
C VAL A 327 -10.60 -24.19 -6.47
N GLU A 328 -11.56 -24.36 -7.38
CA GLU A 328 -11.65 -23.53 -8.58
C GLU A 328 -11.91 -22.06 -8.23
N GLU A 329 -12.77 -21.82 -7.26
CA GLU A 329 -13.13 -20.47 -6.85
C GLU A 329 -12.01 -19.79 -6.04
N ILE A 330 -11.34 -20.52 -5.14
CA ILE A 330 -10.20 -20.02 -4.37
C ILE A 330 -9.08 -19.60 -5.31
N THR A 331 -8.68 -20.47 -6.24
CA THR A 331 -7.59 -20.14 -7.17
C THR A 331 -7.93 -18.96 -8.07
N ARG A 332 -9.21 -18.81 -8.45
CA ARG A 332 -9.71 -17.61 -9.16
C ARG A 332 -9.62 -16.36 -8.27
N GLN A 333 -10.12 -16.41 -7.05
CA GLN A 333 -10.10 -15.28 -6.10
C GLN A 333 -8.67 -14.86 -5.73
N LEU A 334 -7.74 -15.80 -5.62
CA LEU A 334 -6.31 -15.50 -5.38
C LEU A 334 -5.72 -14.63 -6.50
N ARG A 335 -6.14 -14.84 -7.77
CA ARG A 335 -5.76 -14.00 -8.91
C ARG A 335 -6.47 -12.66 -8.87
N LEU A 336 -7.80 -12.65 -8.79
CA LEU A 336 -8.60 -11.41 -8.84
C LEU A 336 -8.26 -10.41 -7.74
N ARG A 337 -7.93 -10.91 -6.54
CA ARG A 337 -7.57 -10.08 -5.38
C ARG A 337 -6.06 -9.81 -5.28
N ASP A 338 -5.27 -10.44 -6.15
CA ASP A 338 -3.80 -10.48 -6.06
C ASP A 338 -3.29 -10.87 -4.65
N LEU A 339 -3.95 -11.84 -4.01
CA LEU A 339 -3.56 -12.32 -2.68
C LEU A 339 -2.22 -13.04 -2.73
N GLY A 340 -1.33 -12.75 -1.79
CA GLY A 340 -0.05 -13.45 -1.71
C GLY A 340 0.56 -13.44 -0.32
N GLY A 341 1.61 -14.22 -0.13
CA GLY A 341 2.11 -14.61 1.18
C GLY A 341 1.63 -16.02 1.54
N LEU A 342 1.56 -16.29 2.84
CA LEU A 342 1.05 -17.55 3.37
C LEU A 342 -0.48 -17.53 3.33
N ILE A 343 -1.05 -18.61 2.81
CA ILE A 343 -2.49 -18.85 2.71
C ILE A 343 -2.76 -20.21 3.34
N VAL A 344 -3.77 -20.28 4.18
CA VAL A 344 -4.24 -21.51 4.84
C VAL A 344 -5.68 -21.73 4.43
N ILE A 345 -5.99 -22.93 3.94
CA ILE A 345 -7.33 -23.31 3.49
C ILE A 345 -7.84 -24.41 4.43
N ASP A 346 -8.99 -24.16 5.03
CA ASP A 346 -9.74 -25.11 5.84
C ASP A 346 -10.79 -25.79 4.96
N PHE A 347 -10.51 -27.03 4.57
CA PHE A 347 -11.42 -27.84 3.76
C PHE A 347 -12.44 -28.53 4.64
N ILE A 348 -13.63 -28.79 4.08
CA ILE A 348 -14.60 -29.65 4.77
C ILE A 348 -13.94 -31.03 4.96
N ASP A 349 -14.01 -31.56 6.17
CA ASP A 349 -13.44 -32.86 6.52
C ASP A 349 -13.93 -33.96 5.58
N MET A 350 -12.99 -34.82 5.16
CA MET A 350 -13.25 -36.00 4.33
C MET A 350 -12.56 -37.20 4.95
N SER A 351 -13.30 -38.28 5.18
CA SER A 351 -12.72 -39.51 5.73
C SER A 351 -11.89 -40.29 4.72
N ILE A 352 -12.22 -40.18 3.43
CA ILE A 352 -11.58 -40.93 2.34
C ILE A 352 -10.30 -40.23 1.87
N GLN A 353 -9.15 -40.90 2.01
CA GLN A 353 -7.85 -40.34 1.58
C GLN A 353 -7.74 -40.12 0.06
N SER A 354 -8.51 -40.85 -0.76
CA SER A 354 -8.56 -40.63 -2.22
C SER A 354 -9.05 -39.21 -2.53
N HIS A 355 -10.17 -38.81 -1.90
CA HIS A 355 -10.77 -37.49 -2.08
C HIS A 355 -9.80 -36.36 -1.72
N GLN A 356 -9.07 -36.51 -0.61
CA GLN A 356 -8.02 -35.57 -0.22
C GLN A 356 -6.93 -35.43 -1.30
N ARG A 357 -6.44 -36.54 -1.84
CA ARG A 357 -5.41 -36.53 -2.90
C ARG A 357 -5.93 -35.90 -4.19
N GLU A 358 -7.18 -36.14 -4.55
CA GLU A 358 -7.81 -35.56 -5.73
C GLU A 358 -7.95 -34.04 -5.60
N ILE A 359 -8.34 -33.54 -4.42
CA ILE A 359 -8.39 -32.10 -4.14
C ILE A 359 -6.99 -31.48 -4.22
N GLU A 360 -5.97 -32.11 -3.62
CA GLU A 360 -4.60 -31.62 -3.74
C GLU A 360 -4.10 -31.58 -5.19
N ASN A 361 -4.44 -32.61 -5.99
CA ASN A 361 -4.12 -32.65 -7.41
C ASN A 361 -4.82 -31.52 -8.17
N LYS A 362 -6.12 -31.32 -7.93
CA LYS A 362 -6.93 -30.27 -8.54
C LYS A 362 -6.40 -28.88 -8.21
N ILE A 363 -5.96 -28.63 -6.96
CA ILE A 363 -5.30 -27.36 -6.58
C ILE A 363 -4.02 -27.19 -7.38
N ARG A 364 -3.17 -28.22 -7.44
CA ARG A 364 -1.89 -28.16 -8.18
C ARG A 364 -2.12 -27.89 -9.66
N GLU A 365 -3.17 -28.42 -10.26
CA GLU A 365 -3.55 -28.14 -11.65
C GLU A 365 -4.07 -26.70 -11.83
N ALA A 366 -4.99 -26.27 -10.96
CA ALA A 366 -5.59 -24.94 -11.04
C ALA A 366 -4.57 -23.81 -10.84
N VAL A 367 -3.54 -24.01 -10.02
CA VAL A 367 -2.47 -23.00 -9.80
C VAL A 367 -1.41 -22.99 -10.91
N ARG A 368 -1.32 -23.99 -11.80
CA ARG A 368 -0.36 -23.99 -12.93
C ARG A 368 -0.59 -22.81 -13.88
N GLN A 369 -1.85 -22.41 -14.02
CA GLN A 369 -2.24 -21.27 -14.86
C GLN A 369 -1.96 -19.91 -14.20
N ASP A 370 -1.63 -19.88 -12.91
CA ASP A 370 -1.32 -18.66 -12.19
C ASP A 370 0.02 -18.06 -12.64
N ARG A 371 0.03 -16.73 -12.75
CA ARG A 371 1.24 -15.96 -13.05
C ARG A 371 2.25 -16.02 -11.90
N ALA A 372 1.78 -16.06 -10.66
CA ALA A 372 2.60 -16.07 -9.46
C ALA A 372 3.17 -17.47 -9.20
N LYS A 373 4.40 -17.55 -8.65
CA LYS A 373 4.91 -18.82 -8.14
C LYS A 373 4.08 -19.24 -6.93
N VAL A 374 3.50 -20.44 -7.00
CA VAL A 374 2.72 -21.05 -5.91
C VAL A 374 3.43 -22.31 -5.43
N GLN A 375 3.47 -22.52 -4.12
CA GLN A 375 3.88 -23.78 -3.50
C GLN A 375 2.75 -24.24 -2.59
N CYS A 376 2.35 -25.50 -2.72
CA CYS A 376 1.27 -26.10 -1.92
C CYS A 376 1.84 -27.27 -1.11
N SER A 377 1.43 -27.37 0.15
CA SER A 377 1.64 -28.55 0.97
C SER A 377 0.52 -29.58 0.73
N ARG A 378 0.57 -30.69 1.48
CA ARG A 378 -0.52 -31.66 1.56
C ARG A 378 -1.54 -31.23 2.63
N ILE A 379 -2.74 -31.79 2.57
CA ILE A 379 -3.72 -31.61 3.64
C ILE A 379 -3.12 -32.19 4.94
N SER A 380 -3.09 -31.36 5.98
CA SER A 380 -2.52 -31.71 7.28
C SER A 380 -3.44 -32.67 8.05
N ARG A 381 -2.94 -33.17 9.18
CA ARG A 381 -3.76 -33.97 10.11
C ARG A 381 -4.94 -33.20 10.70
N PHE A 382 -4.91 -31.87 10.64
CA PHE A 382 -5.96 -30.99 11.12
C PHE A 382 -6.92 -30.54 10.02
N GLY A 383 -6.91 -31.16 8.82
CA GLY A 383 -7.77 -30.77 7.69
C GLY A 383 -7.29 -29.53 6.92
N LEU A 384 -6.28 -28.82 7.42
CA LEU A 384 -5.76 -27.60 6.81
C LEU A 384 -4.78 -27.88 5.67
N LEU A 385 -4.89 -27.13 4.58
CA LEU A 385 -3.89 -27.06 3.52
C LEU A 385 -3.13 -25.73 3.57
N GLU A 386 -1.81 -25.80 3.58
CA GLU A 386 -0.95 -24.62 3.58
C GLU A 386 -0.41 -24.36 2.18
N MET A 387 -0.44 -23.11 1.74
CA MET A 387 0.17 -22.72 0.48
C MET A 387 0.85 -21.37 0.59
N SER A 388 1.89 -21.16 -0.20
CA SER A 388 2.53 -19.87 -0.36
C SER A 388 2.39 -19.40 -1.80
N ARG A 389 1.88 -18.17 -1.98
CA ARG A 389 1.75 -17.52 -3.28
C ARG A 389 2.66 -16.30 -3.34
N GLN A 390 3.46 -16.20 -4.39
CA GLN A 390 4.33 -15.05 -4.61
C GLN A 390 3.51 -13.76 -4.77
N ARG A 391 3.83 -12.73 -3.97
CA ARG A 391 3.27 -11.40 -4.13
C ARG A 391 3.86 -10.71 -5.36
N LEU A 392 3.02 -10.40 -6.35
CA LEU A 392 3.42 -9.66 -7.54
C LEU A 392 3.20 -8.16 -7.38
N THR A 393 2.09 -7.80 -6.76
CA THR A 393 1.56 -6.44 -6.57
C THR A 393 1.02 -6.33 -5.13
N SER A 394 0.69 -5.11 -4.71
CA SER A 394 -0.21 -4.93 -3.56
C SER A 394 -1.55 -5.61 -3.86
N SER A 395 -2.13 -6.26 -2.85
CA SER A 395 -3.45 -6.89 -3.02
C SER A 395 -4.53 -5.81 -3.15
N LEU A 396 -5.69 -6.21 -3.69
CA LEU A 396 -6.85 -5.33 -3.84
C LEU A 396 -7.28 -4.70 -2.50
N CYS A 397 -7.19 -5.47 -1.41
CA CYS A 397 -7.46 -4.98 -0.06
C CYS A 397 -6.45 -3.91 0.37
N GLU A 398 -5.15 -4.14 0.16
CA GLU A 398 -4.11 -3.19 0.53
C GLU A 398 -4.18 -1.89 -0.27
N SER A 399 -4.67 -1.93 -1.53
CA SER A 399 -4.80 -0.76 -2.40
C SER A 399 -6.07 0.06 -2.16
N ASN A 400 -7.22 -0.61 -1.97
CA ASN A 400 -8.53 0.05 -1.99
C ASN A 400 -9.15 0.24 -0.60
N TYR A 401 -8.67 -0.47 0.44
CA TYR A 401 -9.22 -0.39 1.78
C TYR A 401 -8.29 0.35 2.74
N TYR A 402 -8.89 0.94 3.77
CA TYR A 402 -8.19 1.46 4.94
C TYR A 402 -8.61 0.67 6.18
N VAL A 403 -7.75 0.66 7.19
CA VAL A 403 -8.04 -0.01 8.47
C VAL A 403 -9.28 0.63 9.10
N CYS A 404 -10.21 -0.21 9.56
CA CYS A 404 -11.46 0.24 10.15
C CYS A 404 -11.18 1.17 11.36
N PRO A 405 -11.65 2.43 11.34
CA PRO A 405 -11.34 3.41 12.39
C PRO A 405 -12.01 3.10 13.73
N ARG A 406 -12.95 2.15 13.76
CA ARG A 406 -13.67 1.76 14.97
C ARG A 406 -12.98 0.62 15.72
N CYS A 407 -12.52 -0.40 15.00
CA CYS A 407 -11.93 -1.59 15.63
C CYS A 407 -10.41 -1.71 15.39
N ASP A 408 -9.79 -0.74 14.71
CA ASP A 408 -8.38 -0.75 14.29
C ASP A 408 -7.94 -2.07 13.64
N GLY A 409 -8.87 -2.72 12.92
CA GLY A 409 -8.62 -3.95 12.18
C GLY A 409 -8.87 -5.24 12.96
N SER A 410 -9.29 -5.20 14.23
CA SER A 410 -9.60 -6.42 15.00
C SER A 410 -10.85 -7.18 14.52
N GLY A 411 -11.72 -6.52 13.74
CA GLY A 411 -13.00 -7.08 13.29
C GLY A 411 -14.06 -7.24 14.39
N THR A 412 -13.73 -6.96 15.65
CA THR A 412 -14.61 -7.11 16.80
C THR A 412 -14.54 -5.90 17.73
N ILE A 413 -15.62 -5.63 18.46
CA ILE A 413 -15.68 -4.54 19.44
C ILE A 413 -16.08 -5.17 20.76
N ARG A 414 -15.37 -4.81 21.83
CA ARG A 414 -15.67 -5.28 23.18
C ARG A 414 -17.05 -4.77 23.61
N ASP A 415 -17.87 -5.65 24.18
CA ASP A 415 -19.18 -5.30 24.69
C ASP A 415 -19.14 -4.15 25.69
N ASP A 416 -20.16 -3.29 25.65
CA ASP A 416 -20.22 -2.07 26.46
C ASP A 416 -20.15 -2.37 27.97
N GLU A 417 -20.75 -3.47 28.44
CA GLU A 417 -20.70 -3.86 29.85
C GLU A 417 -19.28 -4.27 30.27
N SER A 418 -18.61 -5.08 29.45
CA SER A 418 -17.25 -5.54 29.69
C SER A 418 -16.25 -4.38 29.63
N LEU A 419 -16.43 -3.47 28.66
CA LEU A 419 -15.61 -2.26 28.53
C LEU A 419 -15.84 -1.29 29.70
N SER A 420 -17.09 -1.11 30.13
CA SER A 420 -17.43 -0.29 31.29
C SER A 420 -16.75 -0.77 32.57
N LEU A 421 -16.76 -2.08 32.82
CA LEU A 421 -16.06 -2.66 33.98
C LEU A 421 -14.54 -2.48 33.89
N SER A 422 -13.98 -2.57 32.68
CA SER A 422 -12.55 -2.28 32.44
C SER A 422 -12.21 -0.83 32.78
N ILE A 423 -13.06 0.11 32.34
CA ILE A 423 -12.91 1.55 32.60
C ILE A 423 -13.00 1.83 34.11
N LEU A 424 -13.95 1.21 34.81
CA LEU A 424 -14.10 1.35 36.26
C LEU A 424 -12.85 0.90 37.03
N ARG A 425 -12.20 -0.21 36.61
CA ARG A 425 -10.95 -0.68 37.22
C ARG A 425 -9.80 0.31 37.00
N ILE A 426 -9.70 0.91 35.80
CA ILE A 426 -8.68 1.93 35.51
C ILE A 426 -8.94 3.20 36.32
N ILE A 427 -10.21 3.61 36.46
CA ILE A 427 -10.58 4.75 37.32
C ILE A 427 -10.17 4.46 38.77
N GLU A 428 -10.48 3.28 39.30
CA GLU A 428 -10.09 2.88 40.65
C GLU A 428 -8.57 2.95 40.83
N GLU A 429 -7.79 2.41 39.88
CA GLU A 429 -6.32 2.48 39.92
C GLU A 429 -5.80 3.93 39.94
N GLU A 430 -6.32 4.81 39.08
CA GLU A 430 -5.92 6.22 39.02
C GLU A 430 -6.29 6.99 40.29
N VAL A 431 -7.44 6.66 40.90
CA VAL A 431 -7.87 7.24 42.17
C VAL A 431 -6.88 6.85 43.27
N PHE A 432 -6.45 5.60 43.35
CA PHE A 432 -5.57 5.12 44.42
C PHE A 432 -4.10 5.60 44.33
N LYS A 433 -3.64 6.13 43.19
CA LYS A 433 -2.30 6.74 43.07
C LYS A 433 -2.10 7.95 44.00
N ASP A 434 -0.85 8.20 44.39
CA ASP A 434 -0.52 9.35 45.23
C ASP A 434 -0.68 10.69 44.50
N ASN A 435 -0.97 11.72 45.29
CA ASN A 435 -1.17 13.10 44.84
C ASN A 435 -2.32 13.30 43.83
N THR A 436 -3.28 12.38 43.76
CA THR A 436 -4.49 12.52 42.94
C THR A 436 -5.50 13.47 43.60
N TYR A 437 -6.08 14.37 42.81
CA TYR A 437 -7.16 15.28 43.21
C TYR A 437 -8.49 14.95 42.50
N GLU A 438 -8.46 14.80 41.17
CA GLU A 438 -9.64 14.41 40.39
C GLU A 438 -9.27 13.36 39.32
N VAL A 439 -10.24 12.52 38.95
CA VAL A 439 -10.13 11.60 37.82
C VAL A 439 -11.30 11.81 36.89
N HIS A 440 -11.01 12.13 35.63
CA HIS A 440 -12.00 12.43 34.61
C HIS A 440 -12.01 11.31 33.57
N ALA A 441 -13.15 10.65 33.38
CA ALA A 441 -13.34 9.63 32.36
C ALA A 441 -14.27 10.16 31.26
N ILE A 442 -13.73 10.32 30.05
CA ILE A 442 -14.47 10.73 28.86
C ILE A 442 -14.78 9.46 28.07
N VAL A 443 -16.05 9.12 28.00
CA VAL A 443 -16.51 7.83 27.49
C VAL A 443 -17.70 8.00 26.53
N PRO A 444 -17.96 7.02 25.64
CA PRO A 444 -19.19 6.96 24.84
C PRO A 444 -20.45 7.08 25.72
N ILE A 445 -21.52 7.62 25.14
CA ILE A 445 -22.80 7.85 25.85
C ILE A 445 -23.33 6.56 26.49
N GLN A 446 -23.30 5.45 25.75
CA GLN A 446 -23.79 4.15 26.22
C GLN A 446 -23.02 3.68 27.47
N ILE A 447 -21.70 3.85 27.47
CA ILE A 447 -20.81 3.51 28.58
C ILE A 447 -21.04 4.43 29.78
N ALA A 448 -21.13 5.75 29.56
CA ALA A 448 -21.43 6.69 30.64
C ALA A 448 -22.78 6.35 31.31
N SER A 449 -23.81 6.05 30.51
CA SER A 449 -25.11 5.66 31.02
C SER A 449 -25.04 4.37 31.84
N TYR A 450 -24.32 3.35 31.36
CA TYR A 450 -24.13 2.11 32.11
C TYR A 450 -23.41 2.35 33.44
N ILE A 451 -22.31 3.11 33.42
CA ILE A 451 -21.50 3.36 34.61
C ILE A 451 -22.26 4.22 35.63
N LEU A 452 -22.89 5.32 35.22
CA LEU A 452 -23.58 6.26 36.11
C LEU A 452 -24.94 5.76 36.63
N ASN A 453 -25.53 4.75 36.00
CA ASN A 453 -26.79 4.14 36.45
C ASN A 453 -26.55 2.78 37.12
N LYS A 454 -26.13 1.76 36.36
CA LYS A 454 -25.99 0.38 36.89
C LYS A 454 -24.81 0.22 37.85
N LYS A 455 -23.73 1.00 37.70
CA LYS A 455 -22.50 0.90 38.52
C LYS A 455 -22.26 2.12 39.41
N ARG A 456 -23.32 2.91 39.67
CA ARG A 456 -23.24 4.11 40.51
C ARG A 456 -22.72 3.85 41.92
N ASN A 457 -23.19 2.77 42.55
CA ASN A 457 -22.78 2.40 43.90
C ASN A 457 -21.27 2.15 44.00
N PHE A 458 -20.69 1.51 42.98
CA PHE A 458 -19.26 1.23 42.93
C PHE A 458 -18.41 2.51 42.88
N ILE A 459 -18.85 3.53 42.12
CA ILE A 459 -18.17 4.84 42.08
C ILE A 459 -18.22 5.50 43.45
N ASN A 460 -19.40 5.52 44.08
CA ASN A 460 -19.57 6.09 45.41
C ASN A 460 -18.68 5.40 46.45
N ASP A 461 -18.52 4.07 46.35
CA ASP A 461 -17.65 3.31 47.25
C ASP A 461 -16.18 3.65 47.05
N ILE A 462 -15.73 3.86 45.80
CA ILE A 462 -14.36 4.33 45.51
C ILE A 462 -14.12 5.72 46.12
N GLU A 463 -15.06 6.64 45.93
CA GLU A 463 -14.95 8.00 46.51
C GLU A 463 -14.96 7.99 48.04
N ARG A 464 -15.69 7.05 48.67
CA ARG A 464 -15.68 6.86 50.13
C ARG A 464 -14.36 6.31 50.64
N LYS A 465 -13.79 5.32 49.96
CA LYS A 465 -12.51 4.69 50.38
C LYS A 465 -11.35 5.68 50.38
N LYS A 466 -11.35 6.63 49.44
CA LYS A 466 -10.30 7.66 49.37
C LYS A 466 -10.93 9.05 49.48
N SER A 467 -11.02 9.52 50.72
CA SER A 467 -11.56 10.83 51.05
C SER A 467 -10.86 11.95 50.26
N ASN A 468 -11.64 12.90 49.75
CA ASN A 468 -11.18 14.13 49.09
C ASN A 468 -10.69 13.95 47.63
N ILE A 469 -11.23 12.96 46.90
CA ILE A 469 -11.07 12.79 45.45
C ILE A 469 -12.44 12.83 44.78
N LYS A 470 -12.51 13.45 43.59
CA LYS A 470 -13.72 13.52 42.77
C LYS A 470 -13.58 12.73 41.48
N ILE A 471 -14.55 11.88 41.18
CA ILE A 471 -14.64 11.14 39.92
C ILE A 471 -15.66 11.83 39.02
N ILE A 472 -15.25 12.23 37.82
CA ILE A 472 -16.12 12.87 36.84
C ILE A 472 -16.20 12.00 35.60
N ILE A 473 -17.41 11.55 35.26
CA ILE A 473 -17.66 10.78 34.05
C ILE A 473 -18.41 11.65 33.06
N VAL A 474 -17.80 11.90 31.91
CA VAL A 474 -18.31 12.80 30.88
C VAL A 474 -18.76 11.97 29.67
N PRO A 475 -20.07 11.91 29.38
CA PRO A 475 -20.56 11.32 28.13
C PRO A 475 -20.14 12.20 26.94
N ASN A 476 -19.61 11.58 25.89
CA ASN A 476 -19.25 12.27 24.64
C ASN A 476 -19.85 11.54 23.43
N ASN A 477 -20.53 12.28 22.55
CA ASN A 477 -21.15 11.74 21.33
C ASN A 477 -20.15 11.54 20.18
N ARG A 478 -18.98 12.18 20.24
CA ARG A 478 -17.92 12.06 19.22
C ARG A 478 -17.02 10.84 19.43
N ILE A 479 -17.14 10.19 20.58
CA ILE A 479 -16.36 9.00 20.93
C ILE A 479 -17.29 7.80 20.85
N GLN A 480 -16.86 6.76 20.15
CA GLN A 480 -17.60 5.50 20.00
C GLN A 480 -16.81 4.34 20.61
N SER A 481 -17.50 3.33 21.14
CA SER A 481 -16.86 2.09 21.62
C SER A 481 -16.00 1.50 20.48
N PRO A 482 -14.72 1.17 20.73
CA PRO A 482 -14.07 0.97 22.03
C PRO A 482 -13.25 2.16 22.59
N GLN A 483 -13.29 3.35 21.96
CA GLN A 483 -12.47 4.48 22.38
C GLN A 483 -12.95 5.08 23.72
N PHE A 484 -12.02 5.44 24.60
CA PHE A 484 -12.27 6.19 25.83
C PHE A 484 -10.99 6.92 26.28
N ASN A 485 -11.12 7.91 27.15
CA ASN A 485 -9.97 8.62 27.71
C ASN A 485 -10.14 8.83 29.21
N ILE A 486 -9.09 8.53 30.00
CA ILE A 486 -9.09 8.72 31.45
C ILE A 486 -7.93 9.65 31.79
N ILE A 487 -8.26 10.76 32.46
CA ILE A 487 -7.32 11.84 32.76
C ILE A 487 -7.27 12.01 34.26
N ARG A 488 -6.08 11.89 34.83
CA ARG A 488 -5.83 12.14 36.25
C ARG A 488 -5.31 13.56 36.44
N ILE A 489 -5.87 14.28 37.41
CA ILE A 489 -5.47 15.63 37.81
C ILE A 489 -4.81 15.56 39.19
N ARG A 490 -3.61 16.12 39.32
CA ARG A 490 -2.87 16.15 40.59
C ARG A 490 -3.24 17.36 41.45
N LYS A 491 -2.97 17.29 42.75
CA LYS A 491 -3.20 18.45 43.64
C LYS A 491 -2.34 19.63 43.19
N GLY A 492 -2.97 20.79 43.03
CA GLY A 492 -2.32 22.03 42.56
C GLY A 492 -2.31 22.25 41.04
N GLU A 493 -2.74 21.25 40.25
CA GLU A 493 -2.93 21.44 38.80
C GLU A 493 -4.26 22.14 38.51
N LYS A 494 -4.34 22.85 37.37
CA LYS A 494 -5.56 23.55 36.95
C LYS A 494 -6.68 22.54 36.68
N THR A 495 -7.82 22.75 37.33
CA THR A 495 -9.05 22.00 37.05
C THR A 495 -9.64 22.46 35.72
N TYR A 496 -10.00 21.50 34.88
CA TYR A 496 -10.71 21.76 33.63
C TYR A 496 -12.21 21.56 33.86
N SER A 497 -13.05 22.51 33.44
CA SER A 497 -14.50 22.33 33.50
C SER A 497 -14.96 21.27 32.50
N THR A 498 -16.11 20.63 32.76
CA THR A 498 -16.76 19.70 31.81
C THR A 498 -16.95 20.34 30.43
N ASN A 499 -17.26 21.64 30.39
CA ASN A 499 -17.32 22.43 29.16
C ASN A 499 -15.98 22.53 28.41
N HIS A 500 -14.84 22.53 29.11
CA HIS A 500 -13.51 22.56 28.50
C HIS A 500 -13.21 21.26 27.73
N TYR A 501 -13.66 20.10 28.24
CA TYR A 501 -13.53 18.83 27.54
C TYR A 501 -14.44 18.76 26.31
N LEU A 502 -15.69 19.20 26.46
CA LEU A 502 -16.63 19.29 25.33
C LEU A 502 -16.11 20.25 24.26
N THR A 503 -15.52 21.40 24.62
CA THR A 503 -14.94 22.36 23.64
C THR A 503 -13.64 21.86 23.00
N LYS A 504 -12.75 21.18 23.74
CA LYS A 504 -11.54 20.56 23.14
C LYS A 504 -11.90 19.52 22.09
N TYR A 505 -12.80 18.59 22.41
CA TYR A 505 -13.28 17.62 21.42
C TYR A 505 -14.16 18.26 20.34
N ASN A 506 -14.78 19.41 20.63
CA ASN A 506 -15.55 20.16 19.64
C ASN A 506 -14.72 20.88 18.58
N ASN A 507 -13.55 21.40 18.95
CA ASN A 507 -12.69 22.22 18.11
C ASN A 507 -11.69 21.43 17.24
N PHE A 508 -11.42 20.15 17.54
CA PHE A 508 -10.56 19.31 16.72
C PHE A 508 -11.40 18.44 15.77
N GLY A 509 -11.76 19.01 14.63
CA GLY A 509 -12.12 18.24 13.46
C GLY A 509 -10.88 17.58 12.85
N ASN A 510 -10.93 16.27 12.65
CA ASN A 510 -10.17 15.49 11.66
C ASN A 510 -8.64 15.36 11.73
N ASN A 511 -7.95 15.78 12.80
CA ASN A 511 -6.55 15.36 12.99
C ASN A 511 -6.48 14.21 14.00
N ARG A 512 -5.99 13.05 13.53
CA ARG A 512 -5.64 11.89 14.38
C ARG A 512 -4.75 12.36 15.52
N PHE A 513 -5.22 12.17 16.75
CA PHE A 513 -4.41 12.36 17.93
C PHE A 513 -3.52 11.14 18.11
N ASP A 514 -2.25 11.26 17.76
CA ASP A 514 -1.19 10.42 18.34
C ASP A 514 -1.00 10.86 19.79
N PHE A 515 -1.73 10.23 20.72
CA PHE A 515 -1.46 10.34 22.15
C PHE A 515 -1.53 8.95 22.81
N VAL A 516 -0.35 8.38 22.99
CA VAL A 516 0.07 7.53 24.12
C VAL A 516 -0.72 6.23 24.33
N GLN A 517 -0.31 5.20 23.60
CA GLN A 517 -0.28 3.82 24.10
C GLN A 517 1.13 3.48 24.65
N SER A 518 1.79 4.45 25.29
CA SER A 518 3.15 4.29 25.83
C SER A 518 3.15 4.38 27.35
N SER A 519 2.69 3.31 27.99
CA SER A 519 2.98 3.06 29.42
C SER A 519 3.17 1.57 29.75
N TYR A 520 2.94 0.65 28.82
CA TYR A 520 3.15 -0.79 29.06
C TYR A 520 4.38 -1.43 28.41
N GLU A 521 5.09 -0.76 27.49
CA GLU A 521 6.24 -1.38 26.78
C GLU A 521 7.63 -0.78 27.08
N ARG A 522 7.73 0.33 27.83
CA ARG A 522 9.04 0.90 28.21
C ARG A 522 9.44 0.50 29.63
N LYS A 523 9.78 -0.78 29.79
CA LYS A 523 10.58 -1.28 30.92
C LYS A 523 11.77 -2.11 30.44
N PHE A 524 12.41 -1.72 29.34
CA PHE A 524 13.79 -2.09 29.05
C PHE A 524 14.48 -0.92 28.34
N HIS A 525 15.72 -0.66 28.72
CA HIS A 525 16.60 0.46 28.38
C HIS A 525 16.35 1.79 29.11
N SER A 526 16.93 1.83 30.31
CA SER A 526 17.65 3.02 30.81
C SER A 526 18.88 3.25 29.92
N ASP A 527 18.98 4.42 29.29
CA ASP A 527 20.08 5.36 29.59
C ASP A 527 19.94 6.72 28.89
N LYS A 528 20.27 7.73 29.70
CA LYS A 528 20.47 9.17 29.53
C LYS A 528 20.47 9.76 28.11
N LEU A 529 19.68 10.83 27.93
CA LEU A 529 20.11 12.09 27.31
C LEU A 529 19.16 13.22 27.73
N SER A 530 19.75 14.25 28.33
CA SER A 530 19.13 15.48 28.81
C SER A 530 18.79 16.44 27.67
N TYR A 531 17.55 16.94 27.61
CA TYR A 531 17.22 18.16 26.88
C TYR A 531 16.16 18.98 27.62
N SER A 532 16.47 20.26 27.80
CA SER A 532 15.71 21.28 28.51
C SER A 532 14.45 21.70 27.75
N SER A 533 13.35 21.82 28.48
CA SER A 533 12.04 22.25 28.02
C SER A 533 11.90 23.77 28.07
N ASN A 534 11.67 24.43 26.93
CA ASN A 534 11.19 25.83 26.88
C ASN A 534 9.93 25.90 26.01
N ASN A 535 8.76 25.68 26.63
CA ASN A 535 7.44 25.82 26.01
C ASN A 535 6.69 27.02 26.60
N GLN A 536 7.14 28.24 26.27
CA GLN A 536 6.47 29.50 26.65
C GLN A 536 5.82 30.26 25.47
N TYR A 537 5.77 29.67 24.27
CA TYR A 537 5.32 30.39 23.07
C TYR A 537 3.81 30.31 22.76
N GLU A 538 3.05 29.36 23.33
CA GLU A 538 1.65 29.17 22.92
C GLU A 538 0.60 30.00 23.68
N ILE A 539 0.94 30.61 24.82
CA ILE A 539 -0.07 31.25 25.69
C ILE A 539 -0.31 32.74 25.37
N ARG A 540 0.51 33.39 24.54
CA ARG A 540 0.38 34.85 24.28
C ARG A 540 -0.49 35.25 23.09
N PHE A 541 -0.94 34.32 22.24
CA PHE A 541 -1.72 34.68 21.05
C PHE A 541 -3.17 35.11 21.31
N HIS A 542 -3.73 34.79 22.49
CA HIS A 542 -5.16 35.02 22.77
C HIS A 542 -5.52 36.35 23.44
N LYS A 543 -4.56 37.28 23.60
CA LYS A 543 -4.81 38.59 24.25
C LYS A 543 -4.64 39.84 23.35
N ILE A 544 -4.40 39.68 22.04
CA ILE A 544 -4.27 40.82 21.10
C ILE A 544 -5.37 40.75 20.03
N CYS A 545 -6.62 40.79 20.46
CA CYS A 545 -7.76 41.04 19.58
C CYS A 545 -8.71 42.05 20.25
N LYS A 546 -8.24 43.30 20.40
CA LYS A 546 -9.10 44.46 20.58
C LYS A 546 -8.77 45.53 19.51
N LEU A 547 -9.67 45.59 18.54
CA LEU A 547 -10.24 46.77 17.84
C LEU A 547 -9.30 47.95 17.50
N ASN A 548 -8.94 48.05 16.21
CA ASN A 548 -9.01 49.26 15.35
C ASN A 548 -8.03 49.25 14.15
N VAL A 549 -7.06 48.33 14.11
CA VAL A 549 -6.07 48.27 13.01
C VAL A 549 -6.66 47.65 11.72
N PHE A 550 -7.58 46.69 11.84
CA PHE A 550 -8.08 45.91 10.69
C PHE A 550 -9.09 46.64 9.79
N ARG A 551 -9.77 47.71 10.26
CA ARG A 551 -10.75 48.44 9.43
C ARG A 551 -10.10 49.26 8.31
N LYS A 552 -8.94 49.89 8.58
CA LYS A 552 -8.17 50.63 7.56
C LYS A 552 -7.50 49.69 6.52
N MET A 553 -7.12 48.48 6.92
CA MET A 553 -6.47 47.50 6.04
C MET A 553 -7.43 46.84 5.04
N LYS A 554 -8.69 46.60 5.42
CA LYS A 554 -9.69 45.98 4.53
C LYS A 554 -9.99 46.84 3.30
N ASN A 555 -9.96 48.16 3.45
CA ASN A 555 -10.20 49.11 2.36
C ASN A 555 -9.02 49.21 1.37
N LYS A 556 -7.78 49.03 1.84
CA LYS A 556 -6.58 49.06 0.98
C LYS A 556 -6.47 47.78 0.13
N LEU A 557 -6.79 46.63 0.72
CA LEU A 557 -6.81 45.34 -0.01
C LEU A 557 -7.92 45.31 -1.07
N LYS A 558 -9.11 45.86 -0.76
CA LYS A 558 -10.18 45.99 -1.76
C LYS A 558 -9.78 46.83 -2.97
N ARG A 559 -9.02 47.92 -2.78
CA ARG A 559 -8.53 48.75 -3.90
C ARG A 559 -7.51 48.02 -4.80
N VAL A 560 -6.57 47.28 -4.21
CA VAL A 560 -5.56 46.52 -4.98
C VAL A 560 -6.19 45.38 -5.78
N ILE A 561 -7.20 44.71 -5.21
CA ILE A 561 -7.94 43.65 -5.91
C ILE A 561 -8.81 44.24 -7.02
N TYR A 562 -9.50 45.37 -6.78
CA TYR A 562 -10.33 46.01 -7.81
C TYR A 562 -9.52 46.56 -8.99
N GLN A 563 -8.34 47.15 -8.75
CA GLN A 563 -7.46 47.60 -9.84
C GLN A 563 -6.87 46.42 -10.63
N GLY A 564 -6.57 45.28 -9.97
CA GLY A 564 -6.06 44.09 -10.64
C GLY A 564 -7.10 43.31 -11.47
N ILE A 565 -8.40 43.53 -11.25
CA ILE A 565 -9.47 42.92 -12.05
C ILE A 565 -9.78 43.76 -13.30
N LEU A 566 -9.54 45.07 -13.27
CA LEU A 566 -9.78 45.98 -14.40
C LEU A 566 -8.66 45.95 -15.46
N GLU A 567 -7.44 45.56 -15.12
CA GLU A 567 -6.35 45.37 -16.07
C GLU A 567 -6.06 43.87 -16.25
N LYS A 568 -6.24 43.34 -17.47
CA LYS A 568 -5.92 41.94 -17.84
C LYS A 568 -4.42 41.65 -17.63
N VAL A 569 -4.03 41.26 -16.41
CA VAL A 569 -2.66 40.87 -16.07
C VAL A 569 -2.65 39.49 -15.42
N SER A 570 -1.74 38.63 -15.89
CA SER A 570 -1.50 37.27 -15.42
C SER A 570 -1.44 37.16 -13.89
N TYR A 571 -2.28 36.28 -13.33
CA TYR A 571 -2.43 35.97 -11.89
C TYR A 571 -1.10 35.79 -11.14
N HIS A 572 -0.05 35.36 -11.85
CA HIS A 572 1.28 35.14 -11.28
C HIS A 572 1.93 36.44 -10.76
N ARG A 573 1.73 37.58 -11.42
CA ARG A 573 2.28 38.89 -10.97
C ARG A 573 1.51 39.43 -9.77
N LEU A 574 0.20 39.20 -9.70
CA LEU A 574 -0.62 39.59 -8.55
C LEU A 574 -0.20 38.80 -7.30
N PHE A 575 0.02 37.49 -7.45
CA PHE A 575 0.50 36.62 -6.38
C PHE A 575 1.86 37.06 -5.82
N ILE A 576 2.83 37.37 -6.69
CA ILE A 576 4.15 37.86 -6.27
C ILE A 576 4.03 39.17 -5.47
N LYS A 577 3.19 40.11 -5.92
CA LYS A 577 2.96 41.38 -5.18
C LYS A 577 2.33 41.15 -3.81
N VAL A 578 1.39 40.20 -3.68
CA VAL A 578 0.76 39.84 -2.40
C VAL A 578 1.77 39.20 -1.44
N VAL A 579 2.65 38.32 -1.93
CA VAL A 579 3.69 37.67 -1.14
C VAL A 579 4.74 38.69 -0.66
N LEU A 580 5.20 39.59 -1.53
CA LEU A 580 6.13 40.66 -1.16
C LEU A 580 5.52 41.60 -0.11
N PHE A 581 4.22 41.91 -0.24
CA PHE A 581 3.50 42.71 0.75
C PHE A 581 3.40 42.01 2.11
N HIS A 582 3.14 40.71 2.15
CA HIS A 582 3.13 39.92 3.40
C HIS A 582 4.52 39.87 4.04
N LYS A 583 5.57 39.69 3.24
CA LYS A 583 6.96 39.71 3.73
C LYS A 583 7.31 41.05 4.37
N MET A 584 6.89 42.16 3.75
CA MET A 584 7.12 43.51 4.30
C MET A 584 6.38 43.74 5.62
N ILE A 585 5.14 43.24 5.75
CA ILE A 585 4.38 43.29 7.01
C ILE A 585 5.09 42.49 8.11
N LEU A 586 5.57 41.29 7.78
CA LEU A 586 6.28 40.44 8.74
C LEU A 586 7.54 41.14 9.26
N GLN A 587 8.29 41.80 8.36
CA GLN A 587 9.50 42.54 8.71
C GLN A 587 9.22 43.71 9.67
N ILE A 588 8.13 44.46 9.42
CA ILE A 588 7.74 45.58 10.28
C ILE A 588 7.30 45.09 11.67
N LEU A 589 6.60 43.95 11.73
CA LEU A 589 6.18 43.34 13.00
C LEU A 589 7.37 42.81 13.79
N LEU A 590 8.34 42.18 13.12
CA LEU A 590 9.61 41.73 13.72
C LEU A 590 10.40 42.90 14.30
N ASN A 591 10.53 44.00 13.56
CA ASN A 591 11.23 45.19 14.04
C ASN A 591 10.55 45.78 15.27
N LYS A 592 9.22 45.88 15.28
CA LYS A 592 8.46 46.35 16.46
C LYS A 592 8.55 45.39 17.65
N PHE A 593 8.69 44.09 17.40
CA PHE A 593 8.86 43.09 18.44
C PHE A 593 10.24 43.21 19.09
N ASN A 594 11.29 43.35 18.28
CA ASN A 594 12.66 43.54 18.75
C ASN A 594 12.81 44.85 19.53
N GLN A 595 12.20 45.95 19.06
CA GLN A 595 12.20 47.23 19.78
C GLN A 595 11.51 47.12 21.15
N LYS A 596 10.49 46.27 21.28
CA LYS A 596 9.80 46.00 22.56
C LYS A 596 10.60 45.10 23.50
N ILE A 597 11.48 44.25 22.97
CA ILE A 597 12.41 43.45 23.76
C ILE A 597 13.51 44.35 24.30
N GLN A 598 14.09 45.19 23.44
CA GLN A 598 15.13 46.14 23.81
C GLN A 598 14.66 47.12 24.90
N ASN A 599 13.46 47.69 24.76
CA ASN A 599 12.88 48.56 25.78
C ASN A 599 12.55 47.84 27.11
N ARG A 600 12.45 46.51 27.11
CA ARG A 600 12.23 45.70 28.33
C ARG A 600 13.53 45.30 29.00
N GLU A 601 14.58 45.10 28.21
CA GLU A 601 15.93 44.86 28.72
C GLU A 601 16.49 46.13 29.36
N GLU A 602 16.33 47.30 28.72
CA GLU A 602 16.72 48.60 29.30
C GLU A 602 15.93 49.00 30.56
N ALA A 603 14.70 48.48 30.72
CA ALA A 603 13.87 48.72 31.91
C ALA A 603 14.15 47.75 33.07
N ASN A 604 14.94 46.70 32.84
CA ASN A 604 15.40 45.77 33.89
C ASN A 604 16.82 46.09 34.38
N GLU A 605 17.56 46.96 33.68
CA GLU A 605 18.91 47.44 34.06
C GLU A 605 18.91 48.82 34.77
N ARG A 606 17.74 49.44 34.97
CA ARG A 606 17.52 50.60 35.84
C ARG A 606 16.68 50.17 37.05
#